data_AF-A0A0H3H3A2-F1
#
_entry.id   AF-A0A0H3H3A2-F1
#
_cell.length_a   1.000
_cell.length_b   1.000
_cell.length_c   1.000
_cell.angle_alpha   90.00
_cell.angle_beta   90.00
_cell.angle_gamma   90.00
#
_symmetry.space_group_name_H-M   'P 1'
#
loop_
_entity.id
_entity.type
_entity.pdbx_description
1 polymer ?
#
loop_
_entity_poly.entity_id
_entity_poly.type
_entity_poly.pdbx_seq_one_letter_code
_entity_poly.pdbx_strand_id
1 'polypeptide(L)' 'MAKIGDSVPRIIDKAVDFMASSQAFMEYLKKSPRLQHIPPDIPADKEALFLRRLEYYRQLYRPTCDQQEPESER' A
#
# COMPACT_ATOMS: atom_id res chain seq x y z
N MET A 1 12.87 19.41 21.62
CA MET A 1 11.48 19.85 21.37
C MET A 1 11.19 19.64 19.89
N ALA A 2 10.31 18.72 19.53
CA ALA A 2 9.87 18.58 18.14
C ALA A 2 8.83 19.68 17.85
N LYS A 3 9.10 20.52 16.84
CA LYS A 3 8.21 21.60 16.41
C LYS A 3 7.00 20.96 15.71
N ILE A 4 5.80 21.47 15.96
CA ILE A 4 4.52 20.90 15.47
C ILE A 4 4.46 20.73 13.94
N GLY A 5 5.30 21.45 13.18
CA GLY A 5 5.43 21.33 11.72
C GLY A 5 6.41 20.28 11.19
N ASP A 6 7.29 19.71 12.03
CA ASP A 6 8.35 18.76 11.60
C ASP A 6 7.79 17.35 11.32
N SER A 7 6.63 17.04 11.89
CA SER A 7 5.94 15.76 11.71
C SER A 7 5.06 15.72 10.46
N VAL A 8 4.63 16.85 9.92
CA VAL A 8 3.69 16.91 8.78
C VAL A 8 4.24 16.20 7.53
N PRO A 9 5.49 16.41 7.10
CA PRO A 9 6.07 15.68 5.97
C PRO A 9 6.10 14.16 6.23
N ARG A 10 6.38 13.77 7.48
CA ARG A 10 6.43 12.37 7.90
C ARG A 10 5.04 11.72 7.93
N ILE A 11 4.00 12.49 8.27
CA ILE A 11 2.60 12.03 8.28
C ILE A 11 2.15 11.77 6.84
N ILE A 12 2.46 12.66 5.90
CA ILE A 12 2.14 12.47 4.48
C ILE A 12 2.83 11.23 3.93
N ASP A 13 4.13 11.05 4.23
CA ASP A 13 4.85 9.84 3.82
C ASP A 13 4.22 8.55 4.35
N LYS A 14 3.72 8.57 5.59
CA LYS A 14 3.02 7.44 6.21
C LYS A 14 1.64 7.19 5.60
N ALA A 15 0.91 8.25 5.26
CA ALA A 15 -0.37 8.11 4.57
C ALA A 15 -0.18 7.50 3.18
N VAL A 16 0.84 7.93 2.44
CA VAL A 16 1.20 7.38 1.12
C VAL A 16 1.60 5.90 1.22
N ASP A 17 2.40 5.55 2.22
CA ASP A 17 2.80 4.17 2.53
C ASP A 17 1.56 3.30 2.85
N PHE A 18 0.63 3.82 3.66
CA PHE A 18 -0.62 3.14 3.99
C PHE A 18 -1.50 2.90 2.76
N MET A 19 -1.67 3.91 1.89
CA MET A 19 -2.43 3.78 0.65
C MET A 19 -1.79 2.74 -0.28
N ALA A 20 -0.47 2.75 -0.43
CA ALA A 20 0.26 1.76 -1.22
C ALA A 20 0.09 0.34 -0.68
N SER A 21 0.17 0.17 0.64
CA SER A 21 -0.04 -1.13 1.29
C SER A 21 -1.47 -1.65 1.10
N SER A 22 -2.47 -0.78 1.26
CA SER A 22 -3.89 -1.15 1.14
C SER A 22 -4.24 -1.59 -0.28
N GLN A 23 -3.71 -0.91 -1.29
CA GLN A 23 -3.90 -1.32 -2.68
C GLN A 23 -3.26 -2.68 -2.98
N ALA A 24 -1.99 -2.87 -2.60
CA ALA A 24 -1.32 -4.16 -2.79
C ALA A 24 -2.03 -5.30 -2.04
N PHE A 25 -2.59 -5.01 -0.87
CA PHE A 25 -3.34 -5.98 -0.06
C PHE A 25 -4.67 -6.36 -0.71
N MET A 26 -5.43 -5.39 -1.24
CA MET A 26 -6.67 -5.70 -1.98
C MET A 26 -6.40 -6.51 -3.26
N GLU A 27 -5.29 -6.22 -3.94
CA GLU A 27 -4.81 -7.02 -5.09
C GLU A 27 -4.48 -8.45 -4.68
N TYR A 28 -3.84 -8.63 -3.52
CA TYR A 28 -3.54 -9.94 -2.95
C TYR A 28 -4.81 -10.73 -2.61
N LEU A 29 -5.79 -10.08 -1.96
CA LEU A 29 -7.08 -10.69 -1.63
C LEU A 29 -7.97 -10.96 -2.87
N LYS A 30 -7.48 -10.66 -4.09
CA LYS A 30 -8.25 -10.70 -5.35
C LYS A 30 -9.53 -9.87 -5.32
N LYS A 31 -9.61 -8.86 -4.42
CA LYS A 31 -10.74 -7.93 -4.32
C LYS A 31 -10.65 -6.81 -5.35
N SER A 32 -9.44 -6.54 -5.87
CA SER A 32 -9.21 -5.59 -6.94
C SER A 32 -8.21 -6.13 -7.97
N PRO A 33 -8.35 -5.78 -9.26
CA PRO A 33 -7.31 -6.07 -10.25
C PRO A 33 -6.03 -5.31 -9.92
N ARG A 34 -4.88 -5.78 -10.44
CA ARG A 34 -3.62 -5.05 -10.32
C ARG A 34 -3.69 -3.75 -11.11
N LEU A 35 -3.76 -2.63 -10.40
CA LEU A 35 -3.88 -1.30 -11.00
C LEU A 35 -2.56 -0.55 -10.85
N GLN A 36 -2.09 0.09 -11.91
CA GLN A 36 -1.00 1.08 -11.85
C GLN A 36 -1.57 2.50 -11.73
N HIS A 37 -2.76 2.61 -11.15
CA HIS A 37 -3.44 3.88 -10.95
C HIS A 37 -2.93 4.52 -9.65
N ILE A 38 -2.58 5.80 -9.73
CA ILE A 38 -2.22 6.63 -8.58
C ILE A 38 -3.51 7.33 -8.12
N PRO A 39 -3.93 7.16 -6.85
CA PRO A 39 -5.08 7.87 -6.32
C PRO A 39 -4.91 9.40 -6.45
N PRO A 40 -5.97 10.15 -6.78
CA PRO A 40 -5.90 11.61 -6.88
C PRO A 40 -5.57 12.29 -5.55
N ASP A 41 -5.76 11.59 -4.42
CA ASP A 41 -5.43 12.06 -3.07
C ASP A 41 -3.91 12.03 -2.77
N ILE A 42 -3.10 11.45 -3.66
CA ILE A 42 -1.64 11.43 -3.52
C ILE A 42 -1.07 12.74 -4.08
N PRO A 43 -0.27 13.48 -3.29
CA PRO A 43 0.45 14.64 -3.78
C PRO A 43 1.39 14.28 -4.93
N ALA A 44 1.48 15.13 -5.96
CA ALA A 44 2.31 14.91 -7.15
C ALA A 44 3.79 14.63 -6.80
N ASP A 45 4.32 15.24 -5.73
CA ASP A 45 5.69 15.04 -5.25
C ASP A 45 5.91 13.68 -4.54
N LYS A 46 4.82 12.97 -4.22
CA LYS A 46 4.82 11.67 -3.53
C LYS A 46 4.41 10.51 -4.44
N GLU A 47 4.08 10.75 -5.70
CA GLU A 47 3.73 9.70 -6.67
C GLU A 47 4.84 8.65 -6.82
N ALA A 48 6.08 9.09 -6.95
CA ALA A 48 7.23 8.19 -7.03
C ALA A 48 7.43 7.37 -5.76
N LEU A 49 7.15 7.96 -4.58
CA LEU A 49 7.18 7.25 -3.30
C LEU A 49 6.09 6.17 -3.27
N PHE A 50 4.86 6.53 -3.66
CA PHE A 50 3.73 5.60 -3.73
C PHE A 50 4.04 4.40 -4.62
N LEU A 51 4.54 4.62 -5.85
CA LEU A 51 4.85 3.54 -6.78
C LEU A 51 5.92 2.60 -6.23
N ARG A 52 6.99 3.13 -5.62
CA ARG A 52 8.03 2.32 -4.97
C ARG A 52 7.46 1.48 -3.83
N ARG A 53 6.62 2.07 -2.98
CA ARG A 53 5.99 1.36 -1.86
C ARG A 53 4.99 0.32 -2.35
N LEU A 54 4.21 0.63 -3.38
CA LEU A 54 3.23 -0.29 -3.96
C LEU A 54 3.93 -1.53 -4.51
N GLU A 55 5.04 -1.37 -5.23
CA GLU A 55 5.83 -2.50 -5.71
C GLU A 55 6.42 -3.32 -4.56
N TYR A 56 6.98 -2.66 -3.54
CA TYR A 56 7.47 -3.32 -2.34
C TYR A 56 6.37 -4.18 -1.68
N TYR A 57 5.17 -3.63 -1.46
CA TYR A 57 4.07 -4.38 -0.85
C TYR A 57 3.53 -5.49 -1.74
N ARG A 58 3.52 -5.33 -3.07
CA ARG A 58 3.19 -6.42 -4.00
C ARG A 58 4.17 -7.58 -3.93
N GLN A 59 5.44 -7.31 -3.66
CA GLN A 59 6.45 -8.34 -3.44
C GLN A 59 6.24 -9.03 -2.09
N LEU A 60 5.89 -8.26 -1.06
CA LEU A 60 5.62 -8.76 0.29
C LEU A 60 4.37 -9.65 0.32
N TYR A 61 3.28 -9.21 -0.31
CA TYR A 61 2.03 -9.97 -0.44
C TYR A 61 2.05 -10.93 -1.64
N ARG A 62 3.23 -11.33 -2.14
CA ARG A 62 3.25 -12.49 -3.04
C ARG A 62 2.63 -13.65 -2.26
N PRO A 63 1.69 -14.41 -2.86
CA PRO A 63 1.30 -15.66 -2.26
C PRO A 63 2.58 -16.49 -2.16
N THR A 64 3.09 -16.67 -0.94
CA THR A 64 3.83 -17.88 -0.64
C THR A 64 2.90 -18.98 -1.09
N CYS A 65 3.32 -19.71 -2.11
CA CYS A 65 2.58 -20.78 -2.73
C CYS A 65 2.42 -21.91 -1.70
N ASP A 66 1.65 -21.70 -0.62
CA ASP A 66 1.37 -22.71 0.41
C ASP A 66 0.26 -22.36 1.41
N GLN A 67 -0.34 -21.16 1.40
CA GLN A 67 -1.48 -20.86 2.29
C GLN A 67 -2.78 -20.71 1.50
N GLN A 68 -3.20 -21.81 0.88
CA GLN A 68 -4.64 -22.05 0.73
C GLN A 68 -5.16 -22.35 2.14
N GLU A 69 -5.64 -21.34 2.86
CA GLU A 69 -6.55 -21.62 3.96
C GLU A 69 -7.78 -22.27 3.33
N PRO A 70 -8.09 -23.55 3.63
CA PRO A 70 -9.33 -24.12 3.17
C PRO A 70 -10.44 -23.28 3.76
N GLU A 71 -11.25 -22.70 2.88
CA GLU A 71 -12.50 -22.05 3.22
C GLU A 71 -13.25 -23.02 4.13
N SER A 72 -13.26 -22.73 5.43
CA SER A 72 -13.88 -23.58 6.45
C SER A 72 -15.37 -23.54 6.21
N GLU A 73 -15.85 -24.52 5.45
CA GLU A 73 -17.25 -24.90 5.35
C GLU A 73 -17.85 -24.97 6.76
N ARG A 74 -18.86 -24.15 7.02
CA ARG A 74 -19.71 -24.22 8.20
C ARG A 74 -21.15 -23.95 7.82
#